data_AF-A0A3N5NRP5-F1
#
_entry.id   AF-A0A3N5NRP5-F1
#
_cell.length_a   1.000
_cell.length_b   1.000
_cell.length_c   1.000
_cell.angle_alpha   90.00
_cell.angle_beta   90.00
_cell.angle_gamma   90.00
#
_symmetry.space_group_name_H-M   'P 1'
#
loop_
_entity.id
_entity.type
_entity.pdbx_description
1 polymer ?
#
loop_
_entity_poly.entity_id
_entity_poly.type
_entity_poly.pdbx_seq_one_letter_code
_entity_poly.pdbx_strand_id
1 'polypeptide(L)'
;MSAKARRGSTALFLRKATGLVRAWSVFDAFIYAFFSINLVTLGLYSFSQMYYFEGGMLPALIISGVLIMFEIVVYAALISVMPRAGGDYVWQSRILGGGIGFVLAVTGWWFILWLWVPLYADMLRQLFFTPLLGILGATDAALWFSGTPMGHFVSALIMCAIVVFYIAIGMKTYSRIQKYCFYVAIAGIVVVFAFLLFGNQASFQAGLQEQAPALFGASDDVYAATEAAGQEAGAL
;
A
#
# COMPACT_ATOMS: atom_id res chain seq x y z
N MET A 1 -4.65 70.96 -21.06
CA MET A 1 -5.95 70.33 -20.76
C MET A 1 -5.87 68.87 -21.19
N SER A 2 -6.24 67.94 -20.31
CA SER A 2 -5.85 66.53 -20.20
C SER A 2 -6.06 65.61 -21.42
N ALA A 3 -5.02 64.87 -21.81
CA ALA A 3 -5.12 63.65 -22.60
C ALA A 3 -5.34 62.45 -21.66
N LYS A 4 -6.56 61.88 -21.68
CA LYS A 4 -6.93 60.71 -20.86
C LYS A 4 -6.69 59.43 -21.66
N ALA A 5 -5.52 58.81 -21.48
CA ALA A 5 -5.20 57.51 -22.06
C ALA A 5 -6.08 56.40 -21.44
N ARG A 6 -6.76 55.64 -22.29
CA ARG A 6 -7.48 54.40 -21.97
C ARG A 6 -6.50 53.37 -21.37
N ARG A 7 -6.65 53.06 -20.08
CA ARG A 7 -6.11 51.81 -19.50
C ARG A 7 -7.11 50.69 -19.74
N GLY A 8 -6.95 49.97 -20.85
CA GLY A 8 -7.65 48.72 -21.12
C GLY A 8 -7.07 47.59 -20.25
N SER A 9 -7.92 46.97 -19.43
CA SER A 9 -8.08 45.51 -19.23
C SER A 9 -6.91 44.52 -19.42
N THR A 10 -5.65 44.86 -19.17
CA THR A 10 -4.50 43.91 -19.19
C THR A 10 -4.45 43.00 -17.94
N ALA A 11 -5.59 42.70 -17.33
CA ALA A 11 -5.69 41.77 -16.19
C ALA A 11 -6.51 40.51 -16.51
N LEU A 12 -7.11 40.42 -17.70
CA LEU A 12 -8.02 39.33 -18.05
C LEU A 12 -7.32 38.07 -18.62
N PHE A 13 -6.04 38.17 -18.99
CA PHE A 13 -5.28 37.07 -19.62
C PHE A 13 -4.03 36.63 -18.86
N LEU A 14 -3.79 37.14 -17.66
CA LEU A 14 -2.85 36.50 -16.76
C LEU A 14 -3.54 35.26 -16.20
N ARG A 15 -3.17 34.06 -16.72
CA ARG A 15 -3.43 32.81 -16.02
C ARG A 15 -2.96 33.06 -14.60
N LYS A 16 -3.87 33.04 -13.62
CA LYS A 16 -3.47 32.91 -12.21
C LYS A 16 -2.58 31.69 -12.19
N ALA A 17 -1.25 31.89 -12.18
CA ALA A 17 -0.34 30.89 -11.68
C ALA A 17 -0.83 30.73 -10.26
N THR A 18 -1.63 29.69 -10.02
CA THR A 18 -2.08 29.32 -8.69
C THR A 18 -0.79 29.28 -7.90
N GLY A 19 -0.57 30.30 -7.07
CA GLY A 19 0.55 30.41 -6.14
C GLY A 19 0.32 29.37 -5.07
N LEU A 20 0.31 28.11 -5.47
CA LEU A 20 0.28 26.97 -4.60
C LEU A 20 1.68 26.95 -4.02
N VAL A 21 1.85 27.71 -2.93
CA VAL A 21 2.99 27.58 -2.04
C VAL A 21 3.19 26.10 -1.84
N ARG A 22 4.42 25.62 -2.09
CA ARG A 22 4.76 24.20 -2.08
C ARG A 22 4.27 23.61 -0.74
N ALA A 23 3.13 22.92 -0.78
CA ALA A 23 2.45 22.49 0.44
C ALA A 23 3.22 21.37 1.15
N TRP A 24 4.14 20.73 0.42
CA TRP A 24 4.87 19.53 0.81
C TRP A 24 6.37 19.75 0.72
N SER A 25 7.08 19.37 1.77
CA SER A 25 8.54 19.31 1.75
C SER A 25 9.04 18.13 0.89
N VAL A 26 10.33 18.11 0.55
CA VAL A 26 10.96 16.95 -0.13
C VAL A 26 10.82 15.68 0.73
N PHE A 27 10.93 15.82 2.05
CA PHE A 27 10.79 14.71 2.98
C PHE A 27 9.34 14.22 3.08
N ASP A 28 8.35 15.11 2.95
CA ASP A 28 6.93 14.73 2.91
C ASP A 28 6.64 13.89 1.66
N ALA A 29 7.22 14.28 0.52
CA ALA A 29 7.12 13.52 -0.72
C ALA A 29 7.84 12.16 -0.62
N PHE A 30 9.00 12.11 0.04
CA PHE A 30 9.71 10.85 0.31
C PHE A 30 8.88 9.90 1.19
N ILE A 31 8.33 10.38 2.31
CA ILE A 31 7.48 9.57 3.19
C ILE A 31 6.27 9.05 2.42
N TYR A 32 5.64 9.90 1.61
CA TYR A 32 4.52 9.49 0.78
C TYR A 32 4.90 8.40 -0.23
N ALA A 33 6.02 8.56 -0.94
CA ALA A 33 6.52 7.55 -1.86
C ALA A 33 6.88 6.24 -1.14
N PHE A 34 7.51 6.32 0.04
CA PHE A 34 7.85 5.17 0.87
C PHE A 34 6.60 4.36 1.26
N PHE A 35 5.55 5.04 1.72
CA PHE A 35 4.28 4.38 2.01
C PHE A 35 3.58 3.85 0.77
N SER A 36 3.71 4.54 -0.37
CA SER A 36 3.13 4.08 -1.64
C SER A 36 3.72 2.75 -2.12
N ILE A 37 4.98 2.45 -1.79
CA ILE A 37 5.60 1.15 -2.08
C ILE A 37 4.96 0.02 -1.25
N ASN A 38 4.31 0.35 -0.12
CA ASN A 38 3.66 -0.62 0.76
C ASN A 38 4.58 -1.79 1.19
N LEU A 39 5.87 -1.49 1.43
CA LEU A 39 6.88 -2.52 1.72
C LEU A 39 6.50 -3.41 2.91
N VAL A 40 6.01 -2.81 4.00
CA VAL A 40 5.67 -3.55 5.21
C VAL A 40 4.36 -4.31 5.04
N THR A 41 3.33 -3.64 4.53
CA THR A 41 1.99 -4.20 4.44
C THR A 41 1.92 -5.21 3.29
N LEU A 42 2.15 -4.79 2.04
CA LEU A 42 2.07 -5.70 0.89
C LEU A 42 3.28 -6.63 0.80
N GLY A 43 4.47 -6.13 1.11
CA GLY A 43 5.67 -6.96 1.06
C GLY A 43 5.56 -8.15 2.02
N LEU A 44 5.26 -7.91 3.30
CA LEU A 44 5.05 -9.01 4.28
C LEU A 44 3.81 -9.84 3.94
N TYR A 45 2.74 -9.22 3.46
CA TYR A 45 1.56 -9.96 3.00
C TYR A 45 1.88 -10.89 1.83
N SER A 46 2.74 -10.49 0.90
CA SER A 46 3.13 -11.34 -0.23
C SER A 46 3.87 -12.61 0.21
N PHE A 47 4.65 -12.56 1.31
CA PHE A 47 5.24 -13.75 1.93
C PHE A 47 4.18 -14.73 2.45
N SER A 48 3.03 -14.26 2.94
CA SER A 48 1.93 -15.16 3.34
C SER A 48 1.31 -15.91 2.15
N GLN A 49 1.45 -15.36 0.94
CA GLN A 49 0.91 -15.94 -0.30
C GLN A 49 1.97 -16.78 -1.05
N MET A 50 3.08 -17.14 -0.38
CA MET A 50 4.18 -17.91 -0.95
C MET A 50 3.75 -19.26 -1.53
N TYR A 51 2.61 -19.78 -1.07
CA TYR A 51 1.99 -20.98 -1.61
C TYR A 51 1.86 -20.93 -3.14
N TYR A 52 1.43 -19.81 -3.72
CA TYR A 52 1.25 -19.68 -5.17
C TYR A 52 2.55 -19.74 -5.99
N PHE A 53 3.72 -19.64 -5.34
CA PHE A 53 5.02 -19.64 -6.00
C PHE A 53 5.80 -20.96 -5.81
N GLU A 54 5.17 -22.03 -5.32
CA GLU A 54 5.82 -23.33 -5.12
C GLU A 54 7.14 -23.21 -4.31
N GLY A 55 7.18 -22.27 -3.35
CA GLY A 55 8.39 -21.96 -2.56
C GLY A 55 9.48 -21.15 -3.28
N GLY A 56 9.34 -20.86 -4.58
CA GLY A 56 10.28 -20.11 -5.43
C GLY A 56 10.25 -18.59 -5.27
N MET A 57 10.05 -18.07 -4.06
CA MET A 57 9.86 -16.62 -3.84
C MET A 57 11.14 -15.81 -4.08
N LEU A 58 12.31 -16.35 -3.72
CA LEU A 58 13.57 -15.63 -3.86
C LEU A 58 13.94 -15.38 -5.34
N PRO A 59 13.86 -16.38 -6.26
CA PRO A 59 14.01 -16.14 -7.69
C PRO A 59 13.00 -15.12 -8.25
N ALA A 60 11.72 -15.22 -7.88
CA ALA A 60 10.69 -14.29 -8.33
C ALA A 60 10.97 -12.85 -7.89
N LEU A 61 11.45 -12.66 -6.66
CA LEU A 61 11.84 -11.37 -6.12
C LEU A 61 13.06 -10.77 -6.84
N ILE A 62 14.05 -11.60 -7.17
CA ILE A 62 15.24 -11.13 -7.91
C ILE A 62 14.86 -10.70 -9.33
N ILE A 63 14.09 -11.52 -10.04
CA ILE A 63 13.68 -11.24 -11.42
C ILE A 63 12.81 -9.98 -11.48
N SER A 64 11.80 -9.88 -10.61
CA SER A 64 10.94 -8.70 -10.53
C SER A 64 11.73 -7.45 -10.14
N GLY A 65 12.66 -7.54 -9.19
CA GLY A 65 13.55 -6.46 -8.81
C GLY A 65 14.36 -5.91 -9.98
N VAL A 66 14.95 -6.79 -10.80
CA VAL A 66 15.70 -6.39 -12.00
C VAL A 66 14.80 -5.69 -13.02
N LEU A 67 13.58 -6.20 -13.24
CA LEU A 67 12.63 -5.57 -14.16
C LEU A 67 12.19 -4.17 -13.68
N ILE A 68 11.92 -4.02 -12.39
CA ILE A 68 11.53 -2.73 -11.78
C ILE A 68 12.68 -1.70 -11.88
N MET A 69 13.95 -2.11 -11.84
CA MET A 69 15.07 -1.19 -12.02
C MET A 69 15.02 -0.47 -13.37
N PHE A 70 14.64 -1.16 -14.46
CA PHE A 70 14.47 -0.51 -15.76
C PHE A 70 13.34 0.53 -15.74
N GLU A 71 12.23 0.21 -15.08
CA GLU A 71 11.11 1.14 -14.92
C GLU A 71 11.52 2.39 -14.13
N ILE A 72 12.24 2.24 -13.01
CA ILE A 72 12.73 3.36 -12.20
C ILE A 72 13.57 4.33 -13.04
N VAL A 73 14.47 3.81 -13.89
CA VAL A 73 15.31 4.64 -14.75
C VAL A 73 14.47 5.42 -15.77
N VAL A 74 13.49 4.78 -16.39
CA VAL A 74 12.58 5.43 -17.35
C VAL A 74 11.75 6.52 -16.67
N TYR A 75 11.19 6.24 -15.49
CA TYR A 75 10.37 7.21 -14.75
C TYR A 75 11.20 8.40 -14.25
N ALA A 76 12.43 8.14 -13.80
CA ALA A 76 13.37 9.20 -13.42
C ALA A 76 13.74 10.10 -14.61
N ALA A 77 13.95 9.51 -15.80
CA ALA A 77 14.18 10.27 -17.02
C ALA A 77 12.94 11.11 -17.40
N LEU A 78 11.74 10.51 -17.39
CA LEU A 78 10.49 11.18 -17.77
C LEU A 78 10.15 12.35 -16.86
N ILE A 79 10.31 12.22 -15.53
CA ILE A 79 10.05 13.34 -14.61
C ILE A 79 11.05 14.47 -14.79
N SER A 80 12.32 14.16 -15.14
CA SER A 80 13.35 15.17 -15.38
C SER A 80 13.07 16.01 -16.64
N VAL A 81 12.55 15.37 -17.69
CA VAL A 81 12.24 16.03 -18.98
C VAL A 81 10.87 16.71 -18.94
N MET A 82 9.91 16.12 -18.22
CA MET A 82 8.52 16.60 -18.14
C MET A 82 8.05 16.73 -16.68
N PRO A 83 8.49 17.76 -15.94
CA PRO A 83 8.12 17.99 -14.54
C PRO A 83 6.71 18.58 -14.42
N ARG A 84 5.70 17.79 -14.81
CA ARG A 84 4.28 18.17 -14.81
C ARG A 84 3.51 17.27 -13.87
N ALA A 85 2.50 17.86 -13.22
CA ALA A 85 1.53 17.08 -12.44
C ALA A 85 0.63 16.28 -13.40
N GLY A 86 0.46 14.99 -13.10
CA GLY A 86 -0.42 14.07 -13.86
C GLY A 86 0.21 12.73 -14.22
N GLY A 87 1.49 12.51 -13.89
CA GLY A 87 2.14 11.19 -13.93
C GLY A 87 2.05 10.50 -15.29
N ASP A 88 1.78 9.20 -15.27
CA ASP A 88 1.82 8.33 -16.46
C ASP A 88 0.89 8.78 -17.57
N TYR A 89 -0.33 9.22 -17.25
CA TYR A 89 -1.25 9.70 -18.27
C TYR A 89 -0.67 10.90 -19.04
N VAL A 90 -0.03 11.84 -18.35
CA VAL A 90 0.58 13.02 -18.99
C VAL A 90 1.80 12.63 -19.81
N TRP A 91 2.61 11.70 -19.34
CA TRP A 91 3.78 11.23 -20.09
C TRP A 91 3.36 10.44 -21.34
N GLN A 92 2.45 9.47 -21.19
CA GLN A 92 1.95 8.63 -22.27
C GLN A 92 1.20 9.43 -23.34
N SER A 93 0.31 10.34 -22.95
CA SER A 93 -0.43 11.18 -23.91
C SER A 93 0.45 12.15 -24.70
N ARG A 94 1.62 12.55 -24.15
CA ARG A 94 2.58 13.41 -24.83
C ARG A 94 3.50 12.65 -25.79
N ILE A 95 3.83 11.41 -25.46
CA ILE A 95 4.72 10.57 -26.29
C ILE A 95 3.94 9.89 -27.41
N LEU A 96 2.78 9.30 -27.10
CA LEU A 96 2.00 8.45 -28.01
C LEU A 96 0.78 9.15 -28.62
N GLY A 97 0.50 10.38 -28.18
CA GLY A 97 -0.70 11.13 -28.56
C GLY A 97 -1.89 10.87 -27.62
N GLY A 98 -2.88 11.77 -27.68
CA GLY A 98 -3.98 11.82 -26.69
C GLY A 98 -4.89 10.58 -26.67
N GLY A 99 -5.17 9.97 -27.84
CA GLY A 99 -6.04 8.80 -27.94
C GLY A 99 -5.42 7.53 -27.36
N ILE A 100 -4.19 7.21 -27.79
CA ILE A 100 -3.47 6.01 -27.31
C ILE A 100 -3.09 6.16 -25.84
N GLY A 101 -2.59 7.34 -25.44
CA GLY A 101 -2.27 7.61 -24.04
C GLY A 101 -3.48 7.54 -23.11
N PHE A 102 -4.68 7.89 -23.59
CA PHE A 102 -5.91 7.71 -22.82
C PHE A 102 -6.25 6.23 -22.63
N VAL A 103 -6.24 5.43 -23.69
CA VAL A 103 -6.55 4.00 -23.59
C VAL A 103 -5.59 3.32 -22.61
N LEU A 104 -4.28 3.56 -22.74
CA LEU A 104 -3.26 2.95 -21.86
C LEU A 104 -3.40 3.39 -20.39
N ALA A 105 -3.69 4.67 -20.13
CA ALA A 105 -3.87 5.15 -18.77
C ALA A 105 -5.18 4.66 -18.12
N VAL A 106 -6.26 4.52 -18.89
CA VAL A 106 -7.53 4.01 -18.40
C VAL A 106 -7.43 2.51 -18.10
N THR A 107 -6.89 1.72 -19.03
CA THR A 107 -6.74 0.27 -18.84
C THR A 107 -5.71 -0.06 -17.76
N GLY A 108 -4.58 0.66 -17.76
CA GLY A 108 -3.48 0.42 -16.82
C GLY A 108 -3.75 0.98 -15.43
N TRP A 109 -4.17 2.23 -15.29
CA TRP A 109 -4.23 2.87 -13.97
C TRP A 109 -5.63 2.92 -13.40
N TRP A 110 -6.62 3.39 -14.17
CA TRP A 110 -7.96 3.60 -13.63
C TRP A 110 -8.61 2.30 -13.15
N PHE A 111 -8.67 1.27 -14.00
CA PHE A 111 -9.32 0.01 -13.60
C PHE A 111 -8.57 -0.72 -12.49
N ILE A 112 -7.24 -0.66 -12.46
CA ILE A 112 -6.44 -1.28 -11.40
C ILE A 112 -6.69 -0.59 -10.06
N LEU A 113 -6.87 0.74 -10.03
CA LEU A 113 -7.19 1.48 -8.80
C LEU A 113 -8.46 0.98 -8.09
N TRP A 114 -9.42 0.39 -8.82
CA TRP A 114 -10.63 -0.16 -8.21
C TRP A 114 -10.36 -1.46 -7.45
N LEU A 115 -9.36 -2.23 -7.87
CA LEU A 115 -8.96 -3.48 -7.22
C LEU A 115 -8.21 -3.25 -5.91
N TRP A 116 -7.61 -2.07 -5.75
CA TRP A 116 -6.89 -1.74 -4.51
C TRP A 116 -7.80 -1.63 -3.30
N VAL A 117 -9.06 -1.18 -3.46
CA VAL A 117 -10.01 -1.08 -2.34
C VAL A 117 -10.28 -2.44 -1.68
N PRO A 118 -10.75 -3.48 -2.41
CA PRO A 118 -10.97 -4.79 -1.81
C PRO A 118 -9.67 -5.44 -1.33
N LEU A 119 -8.54 -5.20 -1.99
CA LEU A 119 -7.24 -5.71 -1.56
C LEU A 119 -6.84 -5.12 -0.20
N TYR A 120 -6.88 -3.80 -0.03
CA TYR A 120 -6.59 -3.17 1.26
C TYR A 120 -7.62 -3.54 2.34
N ALA A 121 -8.87 -3.76 1.97
CA ALA A 121 -9.90 -4.24 2.90
C ALA A 121 -9.60 -5.65 3.43
N ASP A 122 -9.12 -6.54 2.56
CA ASP A 122 -8.69 -7.87 2.96
C ASP A 122 -7.46 -7.81 3.88
N MET A 123 -6.49 -6.96 3.58
CA MET A 123 -5.35 -6.72 4.45
C MET A 123 -5.77 -6.17 5.81
N LEU A 124 -6.69 -5.20 5.86
CA LEU A 124 -7.22 -4.65 7.11
C LEU A 124 -7.87 -5.74 7.96
N ARG A 125 -8.65 -6.62 7.33
CA ARG A 125 -9.30 -7.75 7.98
C ARG A 125 -8.30 -8.72 8.58
N GLN A 126 -7.29 -9.15 7.82
CA GLN A 126 -6.31 -10.14 8.25
C GLN A 126 -5.25 -9.60 9.23
N LEU A 127 -4.81 -8.36 9.05
CA LEU A 127 -3.74 -7.76 9.87
C LEU A 127 -4.25 -7.01 11.10
N PHE A 128 -5.51 -6.54 11.08
CA PHE A 128 -6.06 -5.73 12.17
C PHE A 128 -7.26 -6.41 12.84
N PHE A 129 -8.34 -6.72 12.12
CA PHE A 129 -9.56 -7.22 12.76
C PHE A 129 -9.39 -8.62 13.36
N THR A 130 -8.89 -9.58 12.60
CA THR A 130 -8.74 -10.97 13.07
C THR A 130 -7.81 -11.08 14.29
N PRO A 131 -6.60 -10.48 14.31
CA PRO A 131 -5.71 -10.55 15.46
C PRO A 131 -6.23 -9.77 16.67
N LEU A 132 -6.81 -8.58 16.45
CA LEU A 132 -7.36 -7.77 17.54
C LEU A 132 -8.54 -8.48 18.23
N LEU A 133 -9.45 -9.06 17.45
CA LEU A 133 -10.58 -9.81 17.99
C LEU A 133 -10.14 -11.10 18.66
N GLY A 134 -9.08 -11.76 18.16
CA GLY A 134 -8.44 -12.90 18.82
C GLY A 134 -7.88 -12.55 20.20
N ILE A 135 -7.11 -11.45 20.31
CA ILE A 135 -6.55 -10.98 21.60
C ILE A 135 -7.65 -10.59 22.59
N LEU A 136 -8.76 -10.04 22.09
CA LEU A 136 -9.92 -9.68 22.91
C LEU A 136 -10.80 -10.90 23.29
N GLY A 137 -10.46 -12.10 22.84
CA GLY A 137 -11.20 -13.34 23.13
C GLY A 137 -12.50 -13.51 22.34
N ALA A 138 -12.77 -12.66 21.35
CA ALA A 138 -13.95 -12.73 20.49
C ALA A 138 -13.68 -13.63 19.27
N THR A 139 -13.37 -14.91 19.53
CA THR A 139 -12.94 -15.89 18.52
C THR A 139 -13.99 -16.13 17.43
N ASP A 140 -15.27 -16.21 17.77
CA ASP A 140 -16.35 -16.38 16.78
C ASP A 140 -16.44 -15.19 15.81
N ALA A 141 -16.25 -13.97 16.30
CA ALA A 141 -16.23 -12.77 15.47
C ALA A 141 -14.96 -12.72 14.61
N ALA A 142 -13.81 -13.11 15.16
CA ALA A 142 -12.55 -13.21 14.42
C ALA A 142 -12.67 -14.21 13.28
N LEU A 143 -13.25 -15.39 13.51
CA LEU A 143 -13.49 -16.42 12.50
C LEU A 143 -14.53 -15.98 11.47
N TRP A 144 -15.58 -15.26 11.89
CA TRP A 144 -16.57 -14.72 10.97
C TRP A 144 -15.96 -13.69 10.00
N PHE A 145 -15.16 -12.75 10.53
CA PHE A 145 -14.38 -11.82 9.70
C PHE A 145 -13.37 -12.59 8.84
N SER A 146 -12.75 -13.66 9.36
CA SER A 146 -11.71 -14.43 8.66
C SER A 146 -12.24 -15.34 7.54
N GLY A 147 -13.44 -15.91 7.68
CA GLY A 147 -13.92 -17.02 6.85
C GLY A 147 -15.11 -16.72 5.96
N THR A 148 -15.77 -15.56 6.09
CA THR A 148 -17.02 -15.28 5.35
C THR A 148 -16.86 -14.21 4.26
N PRO A 149 -17.43 -14.40 3.06
CA PRO A 149 -17.47 -13.36 2.02
C PRO A 149 -18.14 -12.07 2.49
N MET A 150 -19.12 -12.18 3.40
CA MET A 150 -19.77 -11.02 4.00
C MET A 150 -18.84 -10.22 4.91
N GLY A 151 -17.94 -10.89 5.65
CA GLY A 151 -16.90 -10.24 6.45
C GLY A 151 -15.95 -9.40 5.58
N HIS A 152 -15.57 -9.90 4.41
CA HIS A 152 -14.79 -9.13 3.43
C HIS A 152 -15.56 -7.91 2.90
N PHE A 153 -16.83 -8.08 2.53
CA PHE A 153 -17.66 -6.97 2.05
C PHE A 153 -17.81 -5.86 3.09
N VAL A 154 -18.08 -6.22 4.35
CA VAL A 154 -18.16 -5.27 5.47
C VAL A 154 -16.82 -4.57 5.68
N SER A 155 -15.71 -5.29 5.61
CA SER A 155 -14.37 -4.71 5.72
C SER A 155 -14.09 -3.69 4.60
N ALA A 156 -14.57 -3.96 3.38
CA ALA A 156 -14.46 -3.03 2.26
C ALA A 156 -15.28 -1.75 2.46
N LEU A 157 -16.50 -1.87 3.00
CA LEU A 157 -17.31 -0.69 3.36
C LEU A 157 -16.64 0.15 4.45
N ILE A 158 -16.08 -0.49 5.48
CA ILE A 158 -15.33 0.18 6.55
C ILE A 158 -14.12 0.90 5.95
N MET A 159 -13.36 0.24 5.08
CA MET A 159 -12.20 0.84 4.42
C MET A 159 -12.59 2.07 3.59
N CYS A 160 -13.67 1.98 2.80
CA CYS A 160 -14.21 3.12 2.07
C CYS A 160 -14.59 4.28 3.01
N ALA A 161 -15.25 4.01 4.13
CA ALA A 161 -15.62 5.04 5.10
C ALA A 161 -14.38 5.72 5.71
N ILE A 162 -13.35 4.95 6.06
CA ILE A 162 -12.07 5.46 6.57
C ILE A 162 -11.39 6.36 5.52
N VAL A 163 -11.34 5.92 4.26
CA VAL A 163 -10.74 6.70 3.16
C VAL A 163 -11.50 8.00 2.94
N VAL A 164 -12.84 7.96 2.90
CA VAL A 164 -13.68 9.17 2.77
C VAL A 164 -13.42 10.15 3.91
N PHE A 165 -13.31 9.64 5.14
CA PHE A 165 -12.98 10.46 6.31
C PHE A 165 -11.60 11.15 6.16
N TYR A 166 -10.56 10.42 5.77
CA TYR A 166 -9.23 11.01 5.56
C TYR A 166 -9.20 12.04 4.43
N ILE A 167 -9.93 11.79 3.33
CA ILE A 167 -10.08 12.75 2.23
C ILE A 167 -10.76 14.03 2.74
N ALA A 168 -11.79 13.91 3.57
CA ALA A 168 -12.54 15.04 4.11
C ALA A 168 -11.70 15.94 5.04
N ILE A 169 -10.74 15.38 5.79
CA ILE A 169 -9.87 16.14 6.70
C ILE A 169 -8.82 16.99 5.96
N GLY A 170 -8.43 16.58 4.74
CA GLY A 170 -7.55 17.34 3.86
C GLY A 170 -6.05 17.05 3.98
N MET A 171 -5.34 17.32 2.87
CA MET A 171 -3.95 16.88 2.61
C MET A 171 -2.89 17.34 3.62
N LYS A 172 -3.07 18.50 4.26
CA LYS A 172 -2.10 19.08 5.21
C LYS A 172 -2.12 18.37 6.58
N THR A 173 -3.27 17.84 6.97
CA THR A 173 -3.41 17.07 8.20
C THR A 173 -3.02 15.63 7.95
N TYR A 174 -3.42 15.08 6.79
CA TYR A 174 -2.99 13.77 6.32
C TYR A 174 -1.46 13.61 6.33
N SER A 175 -0.70 14.56 5.75
CA SER A 175 0.76 14.47 5.72
C SER A 175 1.41 14.52 7.12
N ARG A 176 0.76 15.16 8.10
CA ARG A 176 1.24 15.16 9.50
C ARG A 176 1.01 13.81 10.16
N ILE A 177 -0.17 13.22 10.00
CA ILE A 177 -0.47 11.88 10.52
C ILE A 177 0.48 10.85 9.91
N GLN A 178 0.70 10.94 8.60
CA GLN A 178 1.59 10.02 7.87
C GLN A 178 3.03 10.04 8.42
N LYS A 179 3.55 11.19 8.85
CA LYS A 179 4.87 11.27 9.50
C LYS A 179 4.94 10.51 10.83
N TYR A 180 3.91 10.61 11.66
CA TYR A 180 3.88 9.85 12.92
C TYR A 180 3.81 8.36 12.63
N CYS A 181 2.95 7.94 11.71
CA CYS A 181 2.89 6.55 11.25
C CYS A 181 4.23 6.07 10.70
N PHE A 182 5.00 6.93 10.02
CA PHE A 182 6.31 6.58 9.47
C PHE A 182 7.31 6.19 10.56
N TYR A 183 7.41 6.99 11.62
CA TYR A 183 8.32 6.69 12.72
C TYR A 183 7.89 5.43 13.50
N VAL A 184 6.58 5.24 13.70
CA VAL A 184 6.04 4.01 14.31
C VAL A 184 6.34 2.79 13.44
N ALA A 185 6.16 2.90 12.12
CA ALA A 185 6.47 1.82 11.18
C ALA A 185 7.96 1.47 11.17
N ILE A 186 8.85 2.47 11.19
CA ILE A 186 10.31 2.22 11.30
C ILE A 186 10.63 1.49 12.60
N ALA A 187 10.07 1.91 13.72
CA ALA A 187 10.28 1.23 14.99
C ALA A 187 9.81 -0.24 14.92
N GLY A 188 8.63 -0.49 14.34
CA GLY A 188 8.13 -1.86 14.11
C GLY A 188 9.06 -2.70 13.23
N ILE A 189 9.57 -2.15 12.13
CA ILE A 189 10.53 -2.83 11.25
C ILE A 189 11.81 -3.19 12.02
N VAL A 190 12.33 -2.26 12.83
CA VAL A 190 13.53 -2.52 13.64
C VAL A 190 13.31 -3.66 14.63
N VAL A 191 12.12 -3.72 15.25
CA VAL A 191 11.75 -4.83 16.14
C VAL A 191 11.70 -6.15 15.37
N VAL A 192 11.10 -6.18 14.17
CA VAL A 192 11.08 -7.38 13.33
C VAL A 192 12.50 -7.84 12.96
N PHE A 193 13.38 -6.91 12.56
CA PHE A 193 14.77 -7.24 12.28
C PHE A 193 15.52 -7.75 13.51
N ALA A 194 15.26 -7.18 14.70
CA ALA A 194 15.84 -7.69 15.94
C ALA A 194 15.36 -9.13 16.22
N PHE A 195 14.07 -9.42 16.04
CA PHE A 195 13.55 -10.79 16.17
C PHE A 195 14.16 -11.76 15.16
N LEU A 196 14.39 -11.34 13.91
CA LEU A 196 15.07 -12.19 12.92
C LEU A 196 16.55 -12.40 13.22
N LEU A 197 17.24 -11.42 13.81
CA LEU A 197 18.65 -11.50 14.16
C LEU A 197 18.89 -12.38 15.40
N PHE A 198 17.99 -12.33 16.38
CA PHE A 198 18.16 -13.01 17.67
C PHE A 198 17.28 -14.26 17.83
N GLY A 199 16.25 -14.41 17.01
CA GLY A 199 15.33 -15.56 17.03
C GLY A 199 15.93 -16.79 16.38
N ASN A 200 15.57 -17.97 16.90
CA ASN A 200 15.95 -19.26 16.34
C ASN A 200 14.71 -20.08 16.00
N GLN A 201 14.80 -21.02 15.04
CA GLN A 201 13.65 -21.82 14.58
C GLN A 201 12.94 -22.56 15.73
N ALA A 202 13.71 -23.06 16.70
CA ALA A 202 13.17 -23.72 17.89
C ALA A 202 12.33 -22.77 18.77
N SER A 203 12.75 -21.51 18.91
CA SER A 203 11.99 -20.51 19.69
C SER A 203 10.71 -20.08 18.99
N PHE A 204 10.70 -20.08 17.65
CA PHE A 204 9.50 -19.81 16.85
C PHE A 204 8.47 -20.93 16.98
N GLN A 205 8.91 -22.19 16.84
CA GLN A 205 8.04 -23.37 17.01
C GLN A 205 7.40 -23.40 18.41
N ALA A 206 8.20 -23.18 19.46
CA ALA A 206 7.71 -23.15 20.84
C ALA A 206 6.67 -22.04 21.06
N GLY A 207 6.92 -20.83 20.56
CA GLY A 207 5.96 -19.72 20.69
C GLY A 207 4.67 -19.92 19.89
N LEU A 208 4.76 -20.51 18.69
CA LEU A 208 3.59 -20.83 17.88
C LEU A 208 2.71 -21.88 18.57
N GLN A 209 3.33 -22.92 19.12
CA GLN A 209 2.64 -24.02 19.78
C GLN A 209 2.02 -23.60 21.13
N GLU A 210 2.59 -22.59 21.79
CA GLU A 210 2.02 -21.99 23.01
C GLU A 210 0.87 -21.03 22.69
N GLN A 211 1.03 -20.14 21.71
CA GLN A 211 0.07 -19.05 21.48
C GLN A 211 -1.09 -19.40 20.55
N ALA A 212 -0.92 -20.31 19.59
CA ALA A 212 -1.99 -20.65 18.66
C ALA A 212 -3.17 -21.39 19.32
N PRO A 213 -2.95 -22.36 20.24
CA PRO A 213 -4.03 -22.93 21.03
C PRO A 213 -4.65 -21.92 22.01
N ALA A 214 -3.82 -21.07 22.63
CA ALA A 214 -4.27 -20.12 23.64
C ALA A 214 -5.12 -18.96 23.08
N LEU A 215 -4.82 -18.46 21.88
CA LEU A 215 -5.51 -17.32 21.27
C LEU A 215 -6.63 -17.73 20.32
N PHE A 216 -6.47 -18.85 19.61
CA PHE A 216 -7.38 -19.25 18.54
C PHE A 216 -8.01 -20.63 18.73
N GLY A 217 -7.70 -21.32 19.83
CA GLY A 217 -8.23 -22.67 20.08
C GLY A 217 -7.76 -23.71 19.06
N ALA A 218 -6.63 -23.46 18.39
CA ALA A 218 -6.04 -24.37 17.41
C ALA A 218 -5.54 -25.66 18.09
N SER A 219 -5.43 -26.75 17.33
CA SER A 219 -4.93 -28.04 17.82
C SER A 219 -3.50 -27.93 18.35
N ASP A 220 -3.11 -28.79 19.29
CA ASP A 220 -1.79 -28.74 19.94
C ASP A 220 -0.61 -28.87 18.99
N ASP A 221 -0.81 -29.28 17.72
CA ASP A 221 0.25 -29.51 16.72
C ASP A 221 0.09 -28.63 15.46
N VAL A 222 -0.12 -27.33 15.67
CA VAL A 222 -0.33 -26.33 14.60
C VAL A 222 0.82 -26.30 13.59
N TYR A 223 2.05 -26.53 14.04
CA TYR A 223 3.23 -26.51 13.16
C TYR A 223 3.21 -27.66 12.14
N ALA A 224 2.97 -28.90 12.60
CA ALA A 224 2.85 -30.06 11.72
C ALA A 224 1.63 -29.95 10.77
N ALA A 225 0.52 -29.41 11.25
CA ALA A 225 -0.66 -29.15 10.41
C ALA A 225 -0.39 -28.08 9.34
N THR A 226 0.39 -27.05 9.67
CA THR A 226 0.81 -26.00 8.72
C THR A 226 1.80 -26.54 7.69
N GLU A 227 2.71 -27.41 8.11
CA GLU A 227 3.66 -28.09 7.22
C GLU A 227 2.93 -29.04 6.26
N ALA A 228 2.00 -29.85 6.76
CA ALA A 228 1.15 -30.71 5.94
C ALA A 228 0.30 -29.90 4.94
N ALA A 229 -0.33 -28.81 5.41
CA ALA A 229 -1.04 -27.90 4.52
C ALA A 229 -0.11 -27.29 3.47
N GLY A 230 1.12 -26.90 3.83
CA GLY A 230 2.14 -26.41 2.90
C GLY A 230 2.54 -27.46 1.85
N GLN A 231 2.64 -28.73 2.23
CA GLN A 231 2.94 -29.84 1.31
C GLN A 231 1.77 -30.15 0.37
N GLU A 232 0.54 -30.21 0.86
CA GLU A 232 -0.67 -30.40 0.04
C GLU A 232 -0.86 -29.25 -0.96
N ALA A 233 -0.47 -28.06 -0.52
CA ALA A 233 -0.53 -26.88 -1.33
C ALA A 233 0.55 -27.01 -2.44
N GLY A 234 1.78 -27.40 -2.13
CA GLY A 234 2.87 -27.58 -3.10
C GLY A 234 4.06 -26.65 -2.84
N ALA A 235 4.24 -26.21 -1.60
CA ALA A 235 5.31 -25.33 -1.16
C ALA A 235 6.63 -26.06 -0.82
N LEU A 236 6.70 -27.38 -1.04
CA LEU A 236 7.88 -28.23 -0.83
C LEU A 236 8.05 -29.24 -1.96
#